data_AF-A0A3N4LFX3-F1
#
_entry.id   AF-A0A3N4LFX3-F1
#
_cell.length_a   1.000
_cell.length_b   1.000
_cell.length_c   1.000
_cell.angle_alpha   90.00
_cell.angle_beta   90.00
_cell.angle_gamma   90.00
#
_symmetry.space_group_name_H-M   'P 1'
#
loop_
_entity.id
_entity.type
_entity.pdbx_description
1 polymer ?
#
loop_
_entity_poly.entity_id
_entity_poly.type
_entity_poly.pdbx_seq_one_letter_code
_entity_poly.pdbx_strand_id
1 'polypeptide(L)'
;MDQIQSFGKSFAANFSPFAASAARSQQYLKEQLGQADDKTQLPPDYVELEKRVDALKQVHKNMLAVTSQFSNEAYDYPPNLKESVLDLSRTITDKVQLLSMANSAAEAQQALTKPGPKPAPKTFNHAIGRASIASAQLIDHSDPLATALEKYALASEQVGEARLQQDQIIQQRFNSPFTTTLNTNLNVFAAKARRNVENARLTLDSAKSRAKNGPLGFSLPSVGAQKKPEVLPSDDHLTEEQRQEIEAAEDEFVGATEEAVGVMKNVLDTPEPLRNLADLVQAQLEFHKKAYEIYSELAPLIDGLQVEQERRRVIDATLSTRPLYRTYVLYFSGFTSHKHLRASKVLGYISARGGS
;
A
#
# COMPACT_ATOMS: atom_id res chain seq x y z
N MET A 1 23.64 70.83 -1.32
CA MET A 1 23.97 69.82 -2.36
C MET A 1 24.11 68.41 -1.75
N ASP A 2 23.75 68.20 -0.48
CA ASP A 2 24.00 66.92 0.23
C ASP A 2 22.90 65.85 0.13
N GLN A 3 21.70 66.19 -0.34
CA GLN A 3 20.60 65.21 -0.46
C GLN A 3 20.65 64.33 -1.72
N ILE A 4 21.47 64.69 -2.72
CA ILE A 4 21.61 63.90 -3.97
C ILE A 4 22.73 62.84 -3.83
N GLN A 5 23.71 63.04 -2.96
CA GLN A 5 24.75 62.05 -2.67
C GLN A 5 24.27 60.91 -1.75
N SER A 6 23.26 61.14 -0.90
CA SER A 6 22.66 60.09 -0.06
C SER A 6 21.73 59.14 -0.84
N PHE A 7 21.25 59.56 -2.02
CA PHE A 7 20.38 58.72 -2.86
C PHE A 7 21.17 57.67 -3.66
N GLY A 8 22.42 57.97 -4.03
CA GLY A 8 23.30 57.03 -4.74
C GLY A 8 23.90 55.92 -3.87
N LYS A 9 24.10 56.18 -2.56
CA LYS A 9 24.70 55.19 -1.64
C LYS A 9 23.73 54.10 -1.18
N SER A 10 22.42 54.37 -1.19
CA SER A 10 21.39 53.39 -0.82
C SER A 10 21.02 52.41 -1.95
N PHE A 11 21.36 52.73 -3.20
CA PHE A 11 21.13 51.85 -4.36
C PHE A 11 22.21 50.77 -4.51
N ALA A 12 23.45 51.06 -4.09
CA ALA A 12 24.57 50.11 -4.16
C ALA A 12 24.50 49.01 -3.08
N ALA A 13 23.88 49.28 -1.92
CA ALA A 13 23.78 48.33 -0.81
C ALA A 13 22.76 47.20 -1.02
N ASN A 14 21.82 47.35 -1.98
CA ASN A 14 20.76 46.36 -2.26
C ASN A 14 21.01 45.50 -3.51
N PHE A 15 22.14 45.67 -4.20
CA PHE A 15 22.49 44.87 -5.39
C PHE A 15 23.38 43.65 -5.08
N SER A 16 23.93 43.51 -3.88
CA SER A 16 24.79 42.38 -3.48
C SER A 16 24.11 41.00 -3.55
N PRO A 17 22.84 40.81 -3.15
CA PRO A 17 22.19 39.50 -3.25
C PRO A 17 21.98 39.05 -4.72
N PHE A 18 21.77 40.01 -5.62
CA PHE A 18 21.58 39.77 -7.06
C PHE A 18 22.92 39.54 -7.77
N ALA A 19 23.97 40.27 -7.40
CA ALA A 19 25.32 40.04 -7.91
C ALA A 19 25.87 38.67 -7.45
N ALA A 20 25.66 38.30 -6.18
CA ALA A 20 26.07 37.00 -5.65
C ALA A 20 25.26 35.83 -6.26
N SER A 21 23.99 36.03 -6.63
CA SER A 21 23.19 35.01 -7.32
C SER A 21 23.53 34.90 -8.82
N ALA A 22 23.89 36.01 -9.46
CA ALA A 22 24.39 36.01 -10.84
C ALA A 22 25.76 35.32 -10.96
N ALA A 23 26.70 35.60 -10.03
CA ALA A 23 28.00 34.93 -9.98
C ALA A 23 27.86 33.41 -9.77
N ARG A 24 26.99 32.98 -8.83
CA ARG A 24 26.64 31.57 -8.63
C ARG A 24 26.06 30.91 -9.88
N SER A 25 25.18 31.61 -10.60
CA SER A 25 24.58 31.12 -11.84
C SER A 25 25.59 30.97 -12.99
N GLN A 26 26.55 31.89 -13.10
CA GLN A 26 27.63 31.80 -14.09
C GLN A 26 28.60 30.65 -13.80
N GLN A 27 28.92 30.41 -12.52
CA GLN A 27 29.73 29.27 -12.08
C GLN A 27 29.06 27.93 -12.43
N TYR A 28 27.77 27.79 -12.12
CA TYR A 28 26.98 26.60 -12.44
C TYR A 28 26.96 26.28 -13.95
N LEU A 29 26.84 27.31 -14.80
CA LEU A 29 26.92 27.15 -16.26
C LEU A 29 28.32 26.72 -16.72
N LYS A 30 29.38 27.29 -16.13
CA LYS A 30 30.77 26.94 -16.44
C LYS A 30 31.10 25.48 -16.07
N GLU A 31 30.51 24.98 -14.99
CA GLU A 31 30.64 23.59 -14.56
C GLU A 31 29.89 22.60 -15.46
N GLN A 32 28.70 22.95 -15.95
CA GLN A 32 27.97 22.11 -16.93
C GLN A 32 28.66 22.07 -18.31
N LEU A 33 29.45 23.09 -18.65
CA LEU A 33 30.15 23.23 -19.94
C LEU A 33 31.58 22.66 -19.96
N GLY A 34 32.05 22.04 -18.87
CA GLY A 34 33.24 21.17 -18.89
C GLY A 34 34.60 21.84 -18.70
N GLN A 35 34.69 23.07 -18.17
CA GLN A 35 35.96 23.69 -17.72
C GLN A 35 36.09 23.63 -16.18
N ALA A 36 36.13 22.42 -15.62
CA ALA A 36 35.96 22.16 -14.19
C ALA A 36 37.25 21.72 -13.44
N ASP A 37 38.41 22.26 -13.79
CA ASP A 37 39.68 21.92 -13.10
C ASP A 37 39.79 22.52 -11.68
N ASP A 38 39.00 23.55 -11.34
CA ASP A 38 39.02 24.26 -10.04
C ASP A 38 37.77 23.96 -9.17
N LYS A 39 37.22 22.73 -9.19
CA LYS A 39 36.04 22.35 -8.38
C LYS A 39 36.45 21.96 -6.96
N THR A 40 35.93 22.64 -5.93
CA THR A 40 36.15 22.21 -4.53
C THR A 40 35.59 20.80 -4.31
N GLN A 41 36.43 19.91 -3.76
CA GLN A 41 36.04 18.53 -3.46
C GLN A 41 35.29 18.46 -2.13
N LEU A 42 34.24 17.64 -2.10
CA LEU A 42 33.50 17.34 -0.89
C LEU A 42 34.22 16.26 -0.07
N PRO A 43 34.15 16.29 1.27
CA PRO A 43 34.73 15.24 2.10
C PRO A 43 34.22 13.83 1.71
N PRO A 44 35.08 12.79 1.67
CA PRO A 44 34.65 11.43 1.31
C PRO A 44 33.49 10.90 2.16
N ASP A 45 33.53 11.13 3.47
CA ASP A 45 32.49 10.70 4.41
C ASP A 45 31.14 11.37 4.13
N TYR A 46 31.16 12.63 3.69
CA TYR A 46 29.95 13.36 3.29
C TYR A 46 29.34 12.73 2.03
N VAL A 47 30.17 12.41 1.02
CA VAL A 47 29.71 11.76 -0.21
C VAL A 47 29.12 10.37 0.06
N GLU A 48 29.69 9.62 1.00
CA GLU A 48 29.13 8.34 1.42
C GLU A 48 27.75 8.52 2.09
N LEU A 49 27.61 9.51 2.96
CA LEU A 49 26.32 9.83 3.59
C LEU A 49 25.26 10.18 2.54
N GLU A 50 25.60 11.00 1.54
CA GLU A 50 24.67 11.32 0.45
C GLU A 50 24.18 10.05 -0.27
N LYS A 51 25.09 9.13 -0.62
CA LYS A 51 24.74 7.85 -1.27
C LYS A 51 23.78 7.03 -0.41
N ARG A 52 24.01 6.97 0.91
CA ARG A 52 23.15 6.22 1.84
C ARG A 52 21.77 6.86 1.97
N VAL A 53 21.69 8.18 2.03
CA VAL A 53 20.43 8.93 2.05
C VAL A 53 19.64 8.73 0.75
N ASP A 54 20.31 8.77 -0.40
CA ASP A 54 19.68 8.54 -1.70
C ASP A 54 19.19 7.11 -1.85
N ALA A 55 19.95 6.13 -1.37
CA ALA A 55 19.51 4.75 -1.29
C ALA A 55 18.26 4.60 -0.40
N LEU A 56 18.26 5.21 0.79
CA LEU A 56 17.10 5.18 1.69
C LEU A 56 15.86 5.83 1.07
N LYS A 57 16.05 6.93 0.33
CA LYS A 57 14.98 7.56 -0.45
C LYS A 57 14.43 6.63 -1.53
N GLN A 58 15.29 5.89 -2.22
CA GLN A 58 14.85 4.93 -3.22
C GLN A 58 14.10 3.74 -2.59
N VAL A 59 14.52 3.28 -1.41
CA VAL A 59 13.78 2.25 -0.64
C VAL A 59 12.35 2.70 -0.37
N HIS A 60 12.15 3.93 0.13
CA HIS A 60 10.81 4.46 0.38
C HIS A 60 9.97 4.53 -0.89
N LYS A 61 10.53 5.01 -2.00
CA LYS A 61 9.84 5.09 -3.29
C LYS A 61 9.43 3.71 -3.80
N ASN A 62 10.34 2.74 -3.77
CA ASN A 62 10.10 1.38 -4.26
C ASN A 62 9.00 0.69 -3.45
N MET A 63 9.04 0.82 -2.12
CA MET A 63 8.01 0.23 -1.27
C MET A 63 6.64 0.90 -1.50
N LEU A 64 6.59 2.23 -1.45
CA LEU A 64 5.34 2.97 -1.65
C LEU A 64 4.73 2.77 -3.04
N ALA A 65 5.54 2.54 -4.08
CA ALA A 65 5.05 2.26 -5.43
C ALA A 65 4.14 1.01 -5.49
N VAL A 66 4.33 0.05 -4.59
CA VAL A 66 3.52 -1.17 -4.51
C VAL A 66 2.50 -1.06 -3.39
N THR A 67 2.92 -0.62 -2.20
CA THR A 67 2.05 -0.64 -1.02
C THR A 67 0.99 0.46 -1.04
N SER A 68 1.12 1.51 -1.86
CA SER A 68 0.04 2.47 -2.07
C SER A 68 -1.22 1.82 -2.62
N GLN A 69 -1.10 0.66 -3.27
CA GLN A 69 -2.23 -0.07 -3.82
C GLN A 69 -3.23 -0.51 -2.73
N PHE A 70 -2.79 -0.70 -1.48
CA PHE A 70 -3.65 -1.01 -0.33
C PHE A 70 -4.68 0.11 -0.03
N SER A 71 -4.52 1.31 -0.62
CA SER A 71 -5.51 2.40 -0.58
C SER A 71 -6.63 2.26 -1.62
N ASN A 72 -6.48 1.37 -2.59
CA ASN A 72 -7.49 1.11 -3.62
C ASN A 72 -8.25 -0.18 -3.29
N GLU A 73 -9.39 -0.10 -2.62
CA GLU A 73 -10.18 -1.26 -2.18
C GLU A 73 -10.40 -2.36 -3.24
N ALA A 74 -10.46 -2.02 -4.53
CA ALA A 74 -10.68 -2.95 -5.64
C ALA A 74 -9.37 -3.46 -6.28
N TYR A 75 -8.22 -3.43 -5.60
CA TYR A 75 -6.95 -3.83 -6.22
C TYR A 75 -6.83 -5.33 -6.51
N ASP A 76 -7.48 -6.17 -5.71
CA ASP A 76 -7.52 -7.63 -5.88
C ASP A 76 -8.65 -8.06 -6.83
N TYR A 77 -9.59 -7.15 -7.08
CA TYR A 77 -10.71 -7.31 -7.98
C TYR A 77 -10.90 -6.09 -8.88
N PRO A 78 -9.95 -5.86 -9.81
CA PRO A 78 -10.01 -4.70 -10.70
C PRO A 78 -11.32 -4.74 -11.49
N PRO A 79 -11.98 -3.59 -11.70
CA PRO A 79 -13.32 -3.54 -12.27
C PRO A 79 -13.34 -4.17 -13.66
N ASN A 80 -13.96 -5.34 -13.77
CA ASN A 80 -14.41 -5.87 -15.04
C ASN A 80 -15.55 -4.96 -15.52
N LEU A 81 -15.42 -4.30 -16.68
CA LEU A 81 -16.40 -3.35 -17.25
C LEU A 81 -17.87 -3.86 -17.28
N LYS A 82 -18.08 -5.17 -17.16
CA LYS A 82 -19.40 -5.82 -17.15
C LYS A 82 -20.10 -5.82 -15.79
N GLU A 83 -19.38 -5.73 -14.68
CA GLU A 83 -19.97 -5.90 -13.33
C GLU A 83 -20.47 -4.60 -12.71
N SER A 84 -19.82 -3.47 -13.02
CA SER A 84 -20.22 -2.16 -12.52
C SER A 84 -21.67 -1.78 -12.85
N VAL A 85 -22.23 -2.31 -13.94
CA VAL A 85 -23.63 -2.06 -14.36
C VAL A 85 -24.62 -2.97 -13.63
N LEU A 86 -24.23 -4.19 -13.28
CA LEU A 86 -25.08 -5.13 -12.56
C LEU A 86 -25.15 -4.79 -11.05
N ASP A 87 -24.04 -4.39 -10.43
CA ASP A 87 -24.00 -4.01 -9.00
C ASP A 87 -24.76 -2.69 -8.71
N LEU A 88 -24.78 -1.74 -9.66
CA LEU A 88 -25.61 -0.53 -9.56
C LEU A 88 -27.11 -0.83 -9.61
N SER A 89 -27.53 -1.91 -10.27
CA SER A 89 -28.95 -2.27 -10.43
C SER A 89 -29.55 -2.97 -9.21
N ARG A 90 -28.75 -3.73 -8.43
CA ARG A 90 -29.21 -4.46 -7.24
C ARG A 90 -29.34 -3.57 -6.00
N THR A 91 -28.54 -2.52 -5.88
CA THR A 91 -28.60 -1.58 -4.74
C THR A 91 -29.93 -0.76 -4.71
N ILE A 92 -30.69 -0.76 -5.80
CA ILE A 92 -32.02 -0.11 -5.88
C ILE A 92 -33.12 -1.03 -5.32
N THR A 93 -32.97 -2.36 -5.46
CA THR A 93 -33.94 -3.36 -4.98
C THR A 93 -34.05 -3.35 -3.45
N ASP A 94 -32.93 -3.19 -2.73
CA ASP A 94 -32.93 -3.14 -1.26
C ASP A 94 -33.64 -1.88 -0.71
N LYS A 95 -33.58 -0.76 -1.44
CA LYS A 95 -34.34 0.45 -1.09
C LYS A 95 -35.84 0.26 -1.29
N VAL A 96 -36.26 -0.47 -2.32
CA VAL A 96 -37.69 -0.79 -2.55
C VAL A 96 -38.19 -1.78 -1.51
N GLN A 97 -37.37 -2.75 -1.11
CA GLN A 97 -37.72 -3.74 -0.09
C GLN A 97 -37.81 -3.10 1.31
N LEU A 98 -36.88 -2.22 1.68
CA LEU A 98 -36.96 -1.42 2.92
C LEU A 98 -38.15 -0.43 2.93
N LEU A 99 -38.52 0.14 1.78
CA LEU A 99 -39.72 0.99 1.67
C LEU A 99 -41.02 0.18 1.72
N SER A 100 -41.01 -1.06 1.21
CA SER A 100 -42.18 -1.96 1.26
C SER A 100 -42.47 -2.51 2.67
N MET A 101 -41.48 -2.46 3.57
CA MET A 101 -41.60 -2.85 4.97
C MET A 101 -41.98 -1.69 5.91
N ALA A 102 -41.99 -0.45 5.42
CA ALA A 102 -42.37 0.72 6.21
C ALA A 102 -43.90 0.84 6.30
N ASN A 103 -44.46 0.76 7.50
CA ASN A 103 -45.92 0.82 7.72
C ASN A 103 -46.42 2.25 7.97
N SER A 104 -45.54 3.25 7.94
CA SER A 104 -45.88 4.66 8.11
C SER A 104 -44.96 5.61 7.34
N ALA A 105 -45.47 6.79 6.99
CA ALA A 105 -44.70 7.83 6.30
C ALA A 105 -43.47 8.31 7.10
N ALA A 106 -43.55 8.28 8.44
CA ALA A 106 -42.47 8.65 9.34
C ALA A 106 -41.31 7.63 9.33
N GLU A 107 -41.61 6.33 9.25
CA GLU A 107 -40.60 5.26 9.09
C GLU A 107 -39.96 5.29 7.69
N ALA A 108 -40.73 5.62 6.65
CA ALA A 108 -40.21 5.82 5.30
C ALA A 108 -39.23 7.00 5.24
N GLN A 109 -39.52 8.11 5.95
CA GLN A 109 -38.62 9.26 6.04
C GLN A 109 -37.36 8.98 6.87
N GLN A 110 -37.44 8.14 7.91
CA GLN A 110 -36.24 7.66 8.64
C GLN A 110 -35.38 6.70 7.81
N ALA A 111 -35.98 5.85 6.97
CA ALA A 111 -35.25 4.97 6.06
C ALA A 111 -34.54 5.76 4.93
N LEU A 112 -35.11 6.89 4.51
CA LEU A 112 -34.56 7.78 3.47
C LEU A 112 -33.51 8.77 4.00
N THR A 113 -33.44 9.01 5.31
CA THR A 113 -32.50 9.95 5.96
C THR A 113 -31.28 9.27 6.59
N LYS A 114 -31.27 7.94 6.71
CA LYS A 114 -30.05 7.19 6.98
C LYS A 114 -29.08 7.42 5.80
N PRO A 115 -27.79 7.70 6.04
CA PRO A 115 -26.80 7.69 4.97
C PRO A 115 -26.98 6.38 4.20
N GLY A 116 -27.12 6.49 2.87
CA GLY A 116 -27.44 5.34 2.02
C GLY A 116 -26.51 4.16 2.33
N PRO A 117 -26.94 2.91 2.05
CA PRO A 117 -26.11 1.74 2.32
C PRO A 117 -24.72 2.01 1.75
N LYS A 118 -23.69 1.87 2.60
CA LYS A 118 -22.31 2.03 2.15
C LYS A 118 -22.15 1.21 0.88
N PRO A 119 -21.56 1.76 -0.19
CA PRO A 119 -21.35 1.00 -1.41
C PRO A 119 -20.72 -0.34 -1.04
N ALA A 120 -21.28 -1.42 -1.60
CA ALA A 120 -20.84 -2.77 -1.25
C ALA A 120 -19.33 -2.88 -1.43
N PRO A 121 -18.62 -3.50 -0.48
CA PRO A 121 -17.18 -3.62 -0.59
C PRO A 121 -16.78 -4.33 -1.88
N LYS A 122 -15.71 -3.82 -2.49
CA LYS A 122 -15.22 -4.18 -3.82
C LYS A 122 -14.04 -5.13 -3.80
N THR A 123 -13.65 -5.63 -2.64
CA THR A 123 -12.62 -6.67 -2.55
C THR A 123 -13.09 -7.93 -3.28
N PHE A 124 -12.16 -8.76 -3.73
CA PHE A 124 -12.47 -10.02 -4.40
C PHE A 124 -13.32 -10.97 -3.56
N ASN A 125 -13.03 -11.11 -2.26
CA ASN A 125 -13.78 -12.02 -1.38
C ASN A 125 -15.26 -11.62 -1.22
N HIS A 126 -15.54 -10.31 -1.14
CA HIS A 126 -16.92 -9.82 -1.16
C HIS A 126 -17.62 -10.11 -2.50
N ALA A 127 -16.92 -10.04 -3.63
CA ALA A 127 -17.47 -10.41 -4.94
C ALA A 127 -17.80 -11.92 -5.01
N ILE A 128 -16.90 -12.78 -4.49
CA ILE A 128 -17.15 -14.22 -4.35
C ILE A 128 -18.39 -14.48 -3.48
N GLY A 129 -18.53 -13.77 -2.36
CA GLY A 129 -19.68 -13.89 -1.47
C GLY A 129 -21.00 -13.59 -2.19
N ARG A 130 -21.06 -12.46 -2.90
CA ARG A 130 -22.23 -12.07 -3.71
C ARG A 130 -22.55 -13.10 -4.80
N ALA A 131 -21.54 -13.61 -5.51
CA ALA A 131 -21.72 -14.62 -6.55
C ALA A 131 -22.23 -15.96 -5.98
N SER A 132 -21.76 -16.33 -4.79
CA SER A 132 -22.14 -17.56 -4.10
C SER A 132 -23.60 -17.52 -3.64
N ILE A 133 -24.05 -16.42 -3.01
CA ILE A 133 -25.47 -16.24 -2.65
C ILE A 133 -26.35 -16.24 -3.90
N ALA A 134 -25.96 -15.49 -4.95
CA ALA A 134 -26.73 -15.44 -6.17
C ALA A 134 -26.89 -16.83 -6.81
N SER A 135 -25.85 -17.67 -6.71
CA SER A 135 -25.87 -19.03 -7.24
C SER A 135 -26.68 -19.97 -6.35
N ALA A 136 -26.63 -19.83 -5.02
CA ALA A 136 -27.45 -20.61 -4.09
C ALA A 136 -28.95 -20.42 -4.35
N GLN A 137 -29.37 -19.19 -4.69
CA GLN A 137 -30.76 -18.85 -5.02
C GLN A 137 -31.26 -19.46 -6.34
N LEU A 138 -30.37 -19.92 -7.23
CA LEU A 138 -30.75 -20.57 -8.48
C LEU A 138 -30.98 -22.08 -8.32
N ILE A 139 -30.58 -22.64 -7.18
CA ILE A 139 -30.64 -24.07 -6.88
C ILE A 139 -31.74 -24.28 -5.85
N ASP A 140 -32.41 -25.44 -5.89
CA ASP A 140 -33.38 -25.79 -4.87
C ASP A 140 -32.71 -25.84 -3.48
N HIS A 141 -33.38 -25.28 -2.47
CA HIS A 141 -32.83 -25.19 -1.10
C HIS A 141 -32.60 -26.57 -0.45
N SER A 142 -33.22 -27.63 -0.99
CA SER A 142 -32.99 -29.01 -0.54
C SER A 142 -31.65 -29.60 -1.04
N ASP A 143 -31.03 -28.96 -2.03
CA ASP A 143 -29.73 -29.36 -2.58
C ASP A 143 -28.60 -28.99 -1.60
N PRO A 144 -27.74 -29.96 -1.19
CA PRO A 144 -26.56 -29.69 -0.38
C PRO A 144 -25.64 -28.58 -0.93
N LEU A 145 -25.60 -28.41 -2.26
CA LEU A 145 -24.81 -27.36 -2.90
C LEU A 145 -25.32 -25.96 -2.59
N ALA A 146 -26.65 -25.75 -2.50
CA ALA A 146 -27.22 -24.46 -2.12
C ALA A 146 -26.77 -24.06 -0.70
N THR A 147 -26.84 -25.02 0.25
CA THR A 147 -26.36 -24.81 1.63
C THR A 147 -24.85 -24.57 1.69
N ALA A 148 -24.06 -25.29 0.89
CA ALA A 148 -22.61 -25.11 0.80
C ALA A 148 -22.25 -23.69 0.30
N LEU A 149 -22.93 -23.21 -0.73
CA LEU A 149 -22.74 -21.88 -1.31
C LEU A 149 -23.11 -20.76 -0.34
N GLU A 150 -24.20 -20.91 0.43
CA GLU A 150 -24.57 -19.96 1.49
C GLU A 150 -23.49 -19.86 2.58
N LYS A 151 -22.96 -21.00 3.04
CA LYS A 151 -21.88 -21.03 4.03
C LYS A 151 -20.59 -20.43 3.49
N TYR A 152 -20.24 -20.74 2.24
CA TYR A 152 -19.06 -20.18 1.59
C TYR A 152 -19.18 -18.67 1.39
N ALA A 153 -20.38 -18.17 1.10
CA ALA A 153 -20.63 -16.74 1.00
C ALA A 153 -20.33 -16.01 2.32
N LEU A 154 -20.86 -16.52 3.43
CA LEU A 154 -20.63 -15.93 4.76
C LEU A 154 -19.14 -15.95 5.14
N ALA A 155 -18.44 -17.05 4.88
CA ALA A 155 -17.00 -17.13 5.10
C ALA A 155 -16.24 -16.10 4.24
N SER A 156 -16.62 -15.95 2.97
CA SER A 156 -15.99 -15.00 2.06
C SER A 156 -16.23 -13.54 2.46
N GLU A 157 -17.42 -13.20 2.99
CA GLU A 157 -17.66 -11.87 3.58
C GLU A 157 -16.75 -11.60 4.78
N GLN A 158 -16.57 -12.58 5.68
CA GLN A 158 -15.70 -12.42 6.85
C GLN A 158 -14.22 -12.25 6.45
N VAL A 159 -13.74 -13.00 5.45
CA VAL A 159 -12.38 -12.84 4.91
C VAL A 159 -12.23 -11.49 4.22
N GLY A 160 -13.26 -11.04 3.50
CA GLY A 160 -13.31 -9.71 2.89
C GLY A 160 -13.20 -8.60 3.93
N GLU A 161 -13.94 -8.68 5.04
CA GLU A 161 -13.88 -7.70 6.13
C GLU A 161 -12.50 -7.69 6.81
N ALA A 162 -11.95 -8.87 7.10
CA ALA A 162 -10.58 -8.98 7.61
C ALA A 162 -9.56 -8.33 6.65
N ARG A 163 -9.81 -8.40 5.35
CA ARG A 163 -8.95 -7.75 4.35
C ARG A 163 -9.03 -6.23 4.39
N LEU A 164 -10.24 -5.67 4.52
CA LEU A 164 -10.44 -4.22 4.67
C LEU A 164 -9.72 -3.69 5.93
N GLN A 165 -9.76 -4.44 7.02
CA GLN A 165 -9.04 -4.10 8.26
C GLN A 165 -7.53 -4.10 8.04
N GLN A 166 -6.99 -5.10 7.36
CA GLN A 166 -5.58 -5.15 6.98
C GLN A 166 -5.19 -3.93 6.12
N ASP A 167 -5.99 -3.59 5.11
CA ASP A 167 -5.76 -2.43 4.25
C ASP A 167 -5.69 -1.14 5.08
N GLN A 168 -6.64 -0.96 5.98
CA GLN A 168 -6.69 0.20 6.87
C GLN A 168 -5.44 0.29 7.76
N ILE A 169 -5.01 -0.82 8.36
CA ILE A 169 -3.81 -0.86 9.22
C ILE A 169 -2.56 -0.52 8.40
N ILE A 170 -2.39 -1.12 7.22
CA ILE A 170 -1.24 -0.87 6.35
C ILE A 170 -1.19 0.59 5.91
N GLN A 171 -2.33 1.17 5.55
CA GLN A 171 -2.40 2.58 5.18
C GLN A 171 -1.96 3.50 6.33
N GLN A 172 -2.44 3.24 7.54
CA GLN A 172 -2.21 4.08 8.71
C GLN A 172 -0.82 3.90 9.34
N ARG A 173 -0.33 2.66 9.40
CA ARG A 173 0.89 2.30 10.15
C ARG A 173 2.12 2.14 9.28
N PHE A 174 1.95 1.86 7.99
CA PHE A 174 3.05 1.74 7.04
C PHE A 174 3.06 2.89 6.02
N ASN A 175 2.07 2.98 5.14
CA ASN A 175 2.11 3.91 4.01
C ASN A 175 2.20 5.39 4.43
N SER A 176 1.39 5.80 5.41
CA SER A 176 1.37 7.20 5.86
C SER A 176 2.71 7.59 6.51
N PRO A 177 3.28 6.85 7.49
CA PRO A 177 4.61 7.14 8.04
C PRO A 177 5.75 7.09 7.01
N PHE A 178 5.76 6.11 6.11
CA PHE A 178 6.75 6.05 5.02
C PHE A 178 6.67 7.27 4.09
N THR A 179 5.44 7.69 3.76
CA THR A 179 5.21 8.88 2.93
C THR A 179 5.69 10.15 3.64
N THR A 180 5.42 10.28 4.94
CA THR A 180 5.91 11.40 5.75
C THR A 180 7.43 11.43 5.75
N THR A 181 8.10 10.32 6.09
CA THR A 181 9.57 10.24 6.11
C THR A 181 10.18 10.60 4.74
N LEU A 182 9.59 10.11 3.66
CA LEU A 182 10.01 10.45 2.29
C LEU A 182 9.87 11.95 2.00
N ASN A 183 8.73 12.55 2.35
CA ASN A 183 8.42 13.92 1.99
C ASN A 183 9.05 14.96 2.90
N THR A 184 9.26 14.67 4.18
CA THR A 184 9.82 15.61 5.16
C THR A 184 11.31 15.38 5.33
N ASN A 185 11.70 14.20 5.79
CA ASN A 185 13.07 13.94 6.24
C ASN A 185 14.03 13.86 5.04
N LEU A 186 13.61 13.16 4.00
CA LEU A 186 14.43 12.92 2.80
C LEU A 186 14.30 14.06 1.77
N ASN A 187 13.08 14.42 1.37
CA ASN A 187 12.87 15.41 0.31
C ASN A 187 13.00 16.87 0.76
N VAL A 188 12.80 17.17 2.04
CA VAL A 188 12.91 18.54 2.55
C VAL A 188 14.20 18.71 3.35
N PHE A 189 14.38 18.02 4.48
CA PHE A 189 15.52 18.29 5.37
C PHE A 189 16.87 17.90 4.73
N ALA A 190 17.03 16.64 4.32
CA ALA A 190 18.28 16.20 3.70
C ALA A 190 18.56 16.93 2.38
N ALA A 191 17.53 17.11 1.52
CA ALA A 191 17.71 17.81 0.26
C ALA A 191 18.05 19.31 0.44
N LYS A 192 17.47 19.98 1.45
CA LYS A 192 17.80 21.38 1.77
C LYS A 192 19.23 21.49 2.27
N ALA A 193 19.66 20.60 3.16
CA ALA A 193 21.02 20.59 3.67
C ALA A 193 22.05 20.38 2.54
N ARG A 194 21.82 19.42 1.64
CA ARG A 194 22.67 19.19 0.46
C ARG A 194 22.72 20.40 -0.47
N ARG A 195 21.58 21.05 -0.72
CA ARG A 195 21.54 22.30 -1.49
C ARG A 195 22.33 23.43 -0.83
N ASN A 196 22.33 23.49 0.51
CA ASN A 196 23.11 24.48 1.24
C ASN A 196 24.62 24.26 1.06
N VAL A 197 25.08 23.01 1.18
CA VAL A 197 26.48 22.63 0.92
C VAL A 197 26.89 22.99 -0.50
N GLU A 198 26.06 22.66 -1.50
CA GLU A 198 26.36 23.00 -2.90
C GLU A 198 26.43 24.51 -3.12
N ASN A 199 25.52 25.28 -2.53
CA ASN A 199 25.55 26.75 -2.62
C ASN A 199 26.81 27.33 -1.96
N ALA A 200 27.18 26.85 -0.78
CA ALA A 200 28.38 27.30 -0.06
C ALA A 200 29.65 26.94 -0.85
N ARG A 201 29.69 25.73 -1.44
CA ARG A 201 30.77 25.31 -2.34
C ARG A 201 30.91 26.23 -3.55
N LEU A 202 29.80 26.54 -4.24
CA LEU A 202 29.80 27.46 -5.38
C LEU A 202 30.25 28.88 -4.97
N THR A 203 29.85 29.35 -3.79
CA THR A 203 30.31 30.63 -3.24
C THR A 203 31.83 30.62 -3.04
N LEU A 204 32.38 29.57 -2.42
CA LEU A 204 33.82 29.39 -2.23
C LEU A 204 34.58 29.32 -3.55
N ASP A 205 34.11 28.52 -4.51
CA ASP A 205 34.70 28.39 -5.83
C ASP A 205 34.67 29.75 -6.59
N SER A 206 33.62 30.56 -6.39
CA SER A 206 33.51 31.91 -6.97
C SER A 206 34.45 32.91 -6.32
N ALA A 207 34.66 32.85 -5.00
CA ALA A 207 35.59 33.70 -4.27
C ALA A 207 37.04 33.39 -4.68
N LYS A 208 37.40 32.11 -4.71
CA LYS A 208 38.72 31.63 -5.18
C LYS A 208 38.99 32.02 -6.63
N SER A 209 38.02 31.87 -7.53
CA SER A 209 38.20 32.23 -8.94
C SER A 209 38.31 33.75 -9.17
N ARG A 210 37.58 34.57 -8.41
CA ARG A 210 37.69 36.05 -8.44
C ARG A 210 39.03 36.54 -7.91
N ALA A 211 39.55 35.89 -6.87
CA ALA A 211 40.87 36.15 -6.35
C ALA A 211 41.99 35.77 -7.35
N LYS A 212 41.81 34.66 -8.09
CA LYS A 212 42.76 34.18 -9.11
C LYS A 212 42.73 34.98 -10.42
N ASN A 213 41.56 35.42 -10.87
CA ASN A 213 41.36 36.03 -12.21
C ASN A 213 40.93 37.50 -12.20
N GLY A 214 40.81 38.13 -11.02
CA GLY A 214 40.30 39.49 -10.86
C GLY A 214 38.76 39.62 -10.96
N PRO A 215 38.20 40.79 -10.59
CA PRO A 215 36.75 41.00 -10.40
C PRO A 215 35.88 40.88 -11.66
N LEU A 216 36.49 40.74 -12.84
CA LEU A 216 35.79 40.61 -14.12
C LEU A 216 35.76 39.18 -14.69
N GLY A 217 36.40 38.20 -14.04
CA GLY A 217 36.34 36.78 -14.43
C GLY A 217 36.85 36.45 -15.84
N PHE A 218 37.41 37.44 -16.53
CA PHE A 218 37.85 37.37 -17.92
C PHE A 218 39.38 37.37 -17.92
N SER A 219 39.97 36.19 -18.09
CA SER A 219 41.35 36.09 -18.60
C SER A 219 41.33 36.64 -20.02
N LEU A 220 41.60 37.93 -20.19
CA LEU A 220 41.91 38.48 -21.51
C LEU A 220 43.06 37.62 -22.07
N PRO A 221 42.95 37.02 -23.27
CA PRO A 221 44.10 36.39 -23.88
C PRO A 221 45.13 37.49 -24.10
N SER A 222 46.10 37.57 -23.19
CA SER A 222 47.25 38.45 -23.34
C SER A 222 48.02 37.96 -24.55
N VAL A 223 47.80 38.62 -25.68
CA VAL A 223 48.65 38.47 -26.86
C VAL A 223 50.02 39.03 -26.47
N GLY A 224 50.89 38.16 -25.94
CA GLY A 224 52.31 38.46 -25.74
C GLY A 224 52.92 38.12 -24.38
N ALA A 225 52.15 37.74 -23.35
CA ALA A 225 52.75 37.34 -22.08
C ALA A 225 53.13 35.85 -22.08
N GLN A 226 54.43 35.56 -22.04
CA GLN A 226 54.97 34.21 -21.85
C GLN A 226 54.28 33.53 -20.66
N LYS A 227 53.74 32.32 -20.88
CA LYS A 227 53.32 31.39 -19.83
C LYS A 227 54.50 31.20 -18.86
N LYS A 228 54.49 31.91 -17.74
CA LYS A 228 55.28 31.51 -16.58
C LYS A 228 54.63 30.27 -15.95
N PRO A 229 55.41 29.36 -15.35
CA PRO A 229 54.92 28.12 -14.78
C PRO A 229 53.83 28.41 -13.74
N GLU A 230 52.82 27.56 -13.69
CA GLU A 230 51.79 27.47 -12.64
C GLU A 230 52.46 27.40 -11.27
N VAL A 231 52.64 28.55 -10.64
CA VAL A 231 52.80 28.67 -9.21
C VAL A 231 51.47 29.24 -8.76
N LEU A 232 50.76 28.52 -7.87
CA LEU A 232 49.64 29.12 -7.13
C LEU A 232 50.10 30.52 -6.69
N PRO A 233 49.30 31.58 -6.84
CA PRO A 233 49.70 32.87 -6.28
C PRO A 233 50.10 32.63 -4.83
N SER A 234 51.38 32.82 -4.53
CA SER A 234 51.83 32.87 -3.15
C SER A 234 50.96 33.91 -2.48
N ASP A 235 50.49 33.59 -1.27
CA ASP A 235 49.53 34.34 -0.47
C ASP A 235 49.78 35.88 -0.51
N ASP A 236 51.04 36.29 -0.67
CA ASP A 236 51.55 37.66 -0.84
C ASP A 236 50.89 38.58 -1.90
N HIS A 237 50.05 38.08 -2.83
CA HIS A 237 49.40 38.91 -3.86
C HIS A 237 47.88 39.09 -3.71
N LEU A 238 47.26 38.52 -2.68
CA LEU A 238 45.83 38.70 -2.40
C LEU A 238 45.62 40.02 -1.65
N THR A 239 44.62 40.81 -2.05
CA THR A 239 44.21 41.95 -1.22
C THR A 239 43.62 41.42 0.10
N GLU A 240 43.75 42.20 1.17
CA GLU A 240 43.17 41.86 2.48
C GLU A 240 41.67 41.57 2.38
N GLU A 241 40.96 42.33 1.53
CA GLU A 241 39.54 42.15 1.23
C GLU A 241 39.24 40.80 0.56
N GLN A 242 40.10 40.34 -0.37
CA GLN A 242 39.95 39.05 -1.03
C GLN A 242 40.25 37.88 -0.08
N ARG A 243 41.22 38.04 0.82
CA ARG A 243 41.52 37.05 1.86
C ARG A 243 40.33 36.87 2.79
N GLN A 244 39.76 37.96 3.29
CA GLN A 244 38.59 37.94 4.15
C GLN A 244 37.36 37.34 3.46
N GLU A 245 37.15 37.62 2.16
CA GLU A 245 36.04 37.02 1.39
C GLU A 245 36.21 35.50 1.22
N ILE A 246 37.43 35.02 0.98
CA ILE A 246 37.72 33.58 0.89
C ILE A 246 37.54 32.91 2.26
N GLU A 247 38.11 33.47 3.33
CA GLU A 247 38.00 32.94 4.70
C GLU A 247 36.54 32.80 5.12
N ALA A 248 35.73 33.85 4.91
CA ALA A 248 34.30 33.81 5.22
C ALA A 248 33.55 32.73 4.41
N ALA A 249 33.91 32.53 3.13
CA ALA A 249 33.30 31.49 2.30
C ALA A 249 33.76 30.07 2.68
N GLU A 250 35.00 29.91 3.17
CA GLU A 250 35.50 28.64 3.71
C GLU A 250 34.77 28.26 4.99
N ASP A 251 34.61 29.21 5.92
CA ASP A 251 33.84 29.01 7.15
C ASP A 251 32.38 28.63 6.86
N GLU A 252 31.74 29.32 5.91
CA GLU A 252 30.36 29.00 5.48
C GLU A 252 30.28 27.58 4.89
N PHE A 253 31.26 27.19 4.07
CA PHE A 253 31.30 25.85 3.47
C PHE A 253 31.53 24.75 4.52
N VAL A 254 32.44 24.95 5.47
CA VAL A 254 32.65 24.02 6.58
C VAL A 254 31.39 23.89 7.43
N GLY A 255 30.80 25.01 7.84
CA GLY A 255 29.58 25.02 8.64
C GLY A 255 28.39 24.35 7.93
N ALA A 256 28.18 24.62 6.65
CA ALA A 256 27.13 23.98 5.85
C ALA A 256 27.35 22.46 5.73
N THR A 257 28.60 22.02 5.59
CA THR A 257 28.96 20.60 5.49
C THR A 257 28.72 19.89 6.82
N GLU A 258 29.13 20.48 7.94
CA GLU A 258 28.90 19.92 9.28
C GLU A 258 27.41 19.81 9.61
N GLU A 259 26.62 20.85 9.33
CA GLU A 259 25.17 20.83 9.50
C GLU A 259 24.55 19.71 8.67
N ALA A 260 24.93 19.60 7.39
CA ALA A 260 24.39 18.59 6.50
C ALA A 260 24.77 17.17 6.92
N VAL A 261 25.99 16.94 7.41
CA VAL A 261 26.37 15.66 8.02
C VAL A 261 25.46 15.33 9.19
N GLY A 262 25.20 16.28 10.09
CA GLY A 262 24.31 16.10 11.24
C GLY A 262 22.88 15.74 10.81
N VAL A 263 22.30 16.49 9.87
CA VAL A 263 20.97 16.24 9.33
C VAL A 263 20.89 14.86 8.68
N MET A 264 21.84 14.50 7.82
CA MET A 264 21.82 13.23 7.10
C MET A 264 21.98 12.03 8.03
N LYS A 265 22.83 12.12 9.06
CA LYS A 265 22.93 11.08 10.10
C LYS A 265 21.61 10.90 10.84
N ASN A 266 20.98 11.98 11.29
CA ASN A 266 19.68 11.92 11.96
C ASN A 266 18.59 11.27 11.08
N VAL A 267 18.62 11.50 9.76
CA VAL A 267 17.70 10.87 8.81
C VAL A 267 17.97 9.38 8.63
N LEU A 268 19.23 8.95 8.73
CA LEU A 268 19.62 7.54 8.59
C LEU A 268 19.43 6.73 9.88
N ASP A 269 19.60 7.37 11.04
CA ASP A 269 19.58 6.71 12.34
C ASP A 269 18.18 6.59 12.96
N THR A 270 17.13 7.09 12.27
CA THR A 270 15.76 6.92 12.76
C THR A 270 15.34 5.43 12.73
N PRO A 271 14.82 4.87 13.83
CA PRO A 271 14.31 3.50 13.84
C PRO A 271 12.94 3.36 13.15
N GLU A 272 12.35 4.47 12.70
CA GLU A 272 10.99 4.53 12.19
C GLU A 272 10.72 3.60 10.98
N PRO A 273 11.56 3.55 9.92
CA PRO A 273 11.31 2.66 8.79
C PRO A 273 11.26 1.18 9.17
N LEU A 274 12.10 0.75 10.12
CA LEU A 274 12.09 -0.62 10.65
C LEU A 274 10.81 -0.90 11.45
N ARG A 275 10.37 0.04 12.28
CA ARG A 275 9.10 -0.08 13.02
C ARG A 275 7.92 -0.18 12.07
N ASN A 276 7.87 0.66 11.03
CA ASN A 276 6.81 0.61 10.04
C ASN A 276 6.81 -0.73 9.29
N LEU A 277 7.98 -1.24 8.92
CA LEU A 277 8.08 -2.57 8.28
C LEU A 277 7.55 -3.68 9.20
N ALA A 278 7.84 -3.62 10.50
CA ALA A 278 7.28 -4.55 11.47
C ALA A 278 5.75 -4.47 11.53
N ASP A 279 5.18 -3.25 11.51
CA ASP A 279 3.72 -3.04 11.47
C ASP A 279 3.09 -3.62 10.18
N LEU A 280 3.77 -3.48 9.03
CA LEU A 280 3.34 -4.09 7.77
C LEU A 280 3.31 -5.62 7.88
N VAL A 281 4.39 -6.24 8.39
CA VAL A 281 4.46 -7.69 8.56
C VAL A 281 3.39 -8.18 9.54
N GLN A 282 3.15 -7.44 10.62
CA GLN A 282 2.12 -7.79 11.60
C GLN A 282 0.72 -7.74 10.98
N ALA A 283 0.40 -6.72 10.19
CA ALA A 283 -0.88 -6.63 9.48
C ALA A 283 -1.08 -7.80 8.49
N GLN A 284 -0.01 -8.22 7.79
CA GLN A 284 -0.03 -9.41 6.93
C GLN A 284 -0.31 -10.69 7.74
N LEU A 285 0.39 -10.86 8.85
CA LEU A 285 0.25 -12.02 9.73
C LEU A 285 -1.18 -12.15 10.26
N GLU A 286 -1.75 -11.05 10.75
CA GLU A 286 -3.11 -11.02 11.33
C GLU A 286 -4.17 -11.40 10.29
N PHE A 287 -4.10 -10.84 9.09
CA PHE A 287 -5.00 -11.20 8.00
C PHE A 287 -4.92 -12.68 7.63
N HIS A 288 -3.71 -13.19 7.37
CA HIS A 288 -3.53 -14.58 6.94
C HIS A 288 -3.95 -15.59 8.01
N LYS A 289 -3.70 -15.28 9.29
CA LYS A 289 -4.21 -16.09 10.41
C LYS A 289 -5.73 -16.08 10.43
N LYS A 290 -6.35 -14.91 10.29
CA LYS A 290 -7.82 -14.81 10.32
C LYS A 290 -8.48 -15.55 9.16
N ALA A 291 -7.92 -15.45 7.96
CA ALA A 291 -8.39 -16.19 6.80
C ALA A 291 -8.24 -17.71 6.99
N TYR A 292 -7.12 -18.16 7.56
CA TYR A 292 -6.92 -19.57 7.91
C TYR A 292 -7.98 -20.07 8.90
N GLU A 293 -8.23 -19.33 9.99
CA GLU A 293 -9.26 -19.69 10.98
C GLU A 293 -10.62 -19.89 10.31
N ILE A 294 -11.07 -18.89 9.53
CA ILE A 294 -12.37 -18.92 8.84
C ILE A 294 -12.49 -20.12 7.90
N TYR A 295 -11.50 -20.36 7.04
CA TYR A 295 -11.58 -21.47 6.09
C TYR A 295 -11.37 -22.84 6.74
N SER A 296 -10.58 -22.92 7.82
CA SER A 296 -10.39 -24.15 8.59
C SER A 296 -11.67 -24.60 9.31
N GLU A 297 -12.53 -23.64 9.69
CA GLU A 297 -13.87 -23.93 10.23
C GLU A 297 -14.86 -24.32 9.12
N LEU A 298 -14.77 -23.69 7.95
CA LEU A 298 -15.67 -23.99 6.82
C LEU A 298 -15.39 -25.35 6.17
N ALA A 299 -14.11 -25.69 5.96
CA ALA A 299 -13.70 -26.88 5.22
C ALA A 299 -14.40 -28.18 5.68
N PRO A 300 -14.39 -28.56 6.98
CA PRO A 300 -15.06 -29.78 7.43
C PRO A 300 -16.58 -29.75 7.26
N LEU A 301 -17.21 -28.56 7.24
CA LEU A 301 -18.65 -28.44 6.98
C LEU A 301 -18.96 -28.77 5.53
N ILE A 302 -18.12 -28.32 4.59
CA ILE A 302 -18.27 -28.62 3.17
C ILE A 302 -18.00 -30.10 2.90
N ASP A 303 -16.94 -30.67 3.49
CA ASP A 303 -16.65 -32.10 3.39
C ASP A 303 -17.82 -32.95 3.90
N GLY A 304 -18.43 -32.55 5.02
CA GLY A 304 -19.61 -33.21 5.55
C GLY A 304 -20.81 -33.19 4.59
N LEU A 305 -21.05 -32.06 3.93
CA LEU A 305 -22.12 -31.93 2.92
C LEU A 305 -21.83 -32.79 1.68
N GLN A 306 -20.58 -32.87 1.23
CA GLN A 306 -20.17 -33.73 0.12
C GLN A 306 -20.44 -35.20 0.44
N VAL A 307 -19.97 -35.69 1.60
CA VAL A 307 -20.14 -37.09 2.00
C VAL A 307 -21.62 -37.47 2.13
N GLU A 308 -22.46 -36.56 2.65
CA GLU A 308 -23.90 -36.77 2.72
C GLU A 308 -24.54 -36.83 1.32
N GLN A 309 -24.12 -35.97 0.39
CA GLN A 309 -24.60 -36.00 -0.99
C GLN A 309 -24.23 -37.30 -1.71
N GLU A 310 -22.99 -37.77 -1.53
CA GLU A 310 -22.52 -39.06 -2.06
C GLU A 310 -23.33 -40.23 -1.49
N ARG A 311 -23.62 -40.22 -0.17
CA ARG A 311 -24.45 -41.23 0.48
C ARG A 311 -25.86 -41.26 -0.09
N ARG A 312 -26.51 -40.11 -0.25
CA ARG A 312 -27.87 -40.01 -0.83
C ARG A 312 -27.91 -40.59 -2.24
N ARG A 313 -26.93 -40.25 -3.07
CA ARG A 313 -26.81 -40.78 -4.43
C ARG A 313 -26.73 -42.32 -4.45
N VAL A 314 -25.97 -42.91 -3.52
CA VAL A 314 -25.87 -44.38 -3.40
C VAL A 314 -27.21 -44.97 -2.97
N ILE A 315 -27.90 -44.39 -1.99
CA ILE A 315 -29.22 -44.86 -1.53
C ILE A 315 -30.22 -44.84 -2.69
N ASP A 316 -30.32 -43.74 -3.42
CA ASP A 316 -31.24 -43.59 -4.55
C ASP A 316 -30.95 -44.61 -5.67
N ALA A 317 -29.67 -44.87 -5.96
CA ALA A 317 -29.25 -45.91 -6.90
C ALA A 317 -29.66 -47.32 -6.43
N THR A 318 -29.53 -47.61 -5.13
CA THR A 318 -29.96 -48.91 -4.57
C THR A 318 -31.47 -49.10 -4.50
N LEU A 319 -32.24 -48.01 -4.31
CA LEU A 319 -33.70 -48.07 -4.34
C LEU A 319 -34.23 -48.23 -5.77
N SER A 320 -33.59 -47.59 -6.74
CA SER A 320 -33.93 -47.69 -8.18
C SER A 320 -33.68 -49.09 -8.77
N THR A 321 -32.71 -49.83 -8.24
CA THR A 321 -32.34 -51.18 -8.72
C THR A 321 -33.12 -52.32 -8.06
N ARG A 322 -33.98 -52.04 -7.07
CA ARG A 322 -34.87 -53.08 -6.51
C ARG A 322 -36.04 -53.32 -7.46
N PRO A 323 -36.28 -54.56 -7.92
CA PRO A 323 -37.45 -54.85 -8.74
C PRO A 323 -38.69 -54.52 -7.93
N LEU A 324 -39.61 -53.75 -8.52
CA LEU A 324 -40.94 -53.50 -7.97
C LEU A 324 -41.62 -54.86 -7.77
N TYR A 325 -41.59 -55.39 -6.54
CA TYR A 325 -42.56 -56.39 -6.12
C TYR A 325 -43.90 -55.67 -6.03
N ARG A 326 -44.50 -55.56 -7.21
CA ARG A 326 -45.85 -55.17 -7.50
C ARG A 326 -46.75 -55.95 -6.56
N THR A 327 -47.34 -55.24 -5.61
CA THR A 327 -48.46 -55.70 -4.79
C THR A 327 -49.61 -56.06 -5.73
N TYR A 328 -49.58 -57.26 -6.28
CA TYR A 328 -50.73 -57.87 -6.95
C TYR A 328 -51.69 -58.32 -5.85
N VAL A 329 -52.56 -57.40 -5.44
CA VAL A 329 -53.84 -57.74 -4.83
C VAL A 329 -54.66 -58.44 -5.93
N LEU A 330 -54.49 -59.75 -6.06
CA LEU A 330 -55.36 -60.57 -6.89
C LEU A 330 -56.67 -60.80 -6.14
N TYR A 331 -57.67 -59.99 -6.50
CA TYR A 331 -59.07 -60.39 -6.44
C TYR A 331 -59.25 -61.59 -7.37
N PHE A 332 -59.43 -62.80 -6.82
CA PHE A 332 -60.23 -63.84 -7.46
C PHE A 332 -60.93 -64.70 -6.40
N SER A 333 -62.22 -64.84 -6.64
CA SER A 333 -63.31 -65.34 -5.80
C SER A 333 -63.36 -66.87 -5.67
N GLY A 334 -63.55 -67.34 -4.43
CA GLY A 334 -64.54 -68.34 -4.02
C GLY A 334 -64.39 -69.80 -4.46
N PHE A 335 -64.05 -70.71 -3.53
CA PHE A 335 -64.92 -71.85 -3.17
C PHE A 335 -64.43 -72.59 -1.90
N THR A 336 -65.38 -72.84 -1.00
CA THR A 336 -65.50 -73.95 -0.03
C THR A 336 -64.62 -74.06 1.24
N SER A 337 -65.31 -73.79 2.36
CA SER A 337 -65.60 -74.72 3.47
C SER A 337 -64.71 -74.70 4.71
N HIS A 338 -65.17 -73.92 5.69
CA HIS A 338 -64.93 -74.09 7.12
C HIS A 338 -65.52 -75.42 7.61
N LYS A 339 -64.70 -76.33 8.16
CA LYS A 339 -65.13 -77.25 9.23
C LYS A 339 -64.00 -77.49 10.26
N HIS A 340 -64.38 -77.21 11.51
CA HIS A 340 -63.81 -77.56 12.80
C HIS A 340 -62.80 -78.71 12.91
N LEU A 341 -61.76 -78.54 13.77
CA LEU A 341 -61.49 -79.29 15.03
C LEU A 341 -60.09 -78.87 15.56
N ARG A 342 -60.00 -78.21 16.72
CA ARG A 342 -59.57 -78.71 18.05
C ARG A 342 -58.08 -79.07 18.24
N ALA A 343 -57.53 -78.40 19.26
CA ALA A 343 -56.52 -78.87 20.25
C ALA A 343 -55.09 -79.10 19.71
N SER A 344 -53.99 -78.87 20.42
CA SER A 344 -53.67 -78.66 21.83
C SER A 344 -52.18 -78.29 21.92
N LYS A 345 -51.75 -77.55 22.96
CA LYS A 345 -50.48 -77.72 23.73
C LYS A 345 -49.13 -77.77 22.95
N VAL A 346 -48.05 -77.07 23.28
CA VAL A 346 -47.22 -77.04 24.52
C VAL A 346 -46.18 -75.91 24.25
N LEU A 347 -46.11 -74.83 25.03
CA LEU A 347 -45.14 -74.59 26.11
C LEU A 347 -43.64 -74.78 25.75
N GLY A 348 -42.89 -73.67 25.77
CA GLY A 348 -41.71 -73.60 26.63
C GLY A 348 -40.31 -73.60 26.02
N TYR A 349 -39.54 -72.64 26.53
CA TYR A 349 -38.10 -72.70 26.87
C TYR A 349 -37.07 -72.50 25.74
N ILE A 350 -36.33 -71.38 25.70
CA ILE A 350 -35.23 -70.85 26.56
C ILE A 350 -33.89 -70.98 25.82
N SER A 351 -33.28 -69.81 25.59
CA SER A 351 -31.88 -69.41 25.81
C SER A 351 -30.71 -70.36 25.49
N ALA A 352 -29.83 -69.84 24.62
CA ALA A 352 -28.37 -69.71 24.75
C ALA A 352 -27.47 -70.95 24.99
N ARG A 353 -26.55 -71.15 24.03
CA ARG A 353 -25.11 -71.50 24.13
C ARG A 353 -24.58 -71.45 22.68
N GLY A 354 -23.45 -70.85 22.31
CA GLY A 354 -22.17 -70.69 22.99
C GLY A 354 -21.18 -71.70 22.41
N GLY A 355 -20.08 -71.21 21.81
CA GLY A 355 -18.92 -71.99 21.32
C GLY A 355 -18.79 -71.96 19.80
N SER A 356 -17.68 -71.53 19.19
CA SER A 356 -16.29 -71.40 19.66
C SER A 356 -15.59 -70.26 18.95
#